data_AF-A0AAJ8KGC6-F1
#
_entry.id   AF-A0AAJ8KGC6-F1
#
_cell.length_a   1.000
_cell.length_b   1.000
_cell.length_c   1.000
_cell.angle_alpha   90.00
_cell.angle_beta   90.00
_cell.angle_gamma   90.00
#
_symmetry.space_group_name_H-M   'P 1'
#
loop_
_entity.id
_entity.type
_entity.pdbx_description
1 polymer ?
#
loop_
_entity_poly.entity_id
_entity_poly.type
_entity_poly.pdbx_seq_one_letter_code
_entity_poly.pdbx_strand_id
1 'polypeptide(L)'
;MIYFHPADATASGLSRRENRGLGGQGPVHAGSFWCPNGMTACQLEQNPASYECIDTESDLESCGGCLYGDYDPRGRTNTTSSVGTDCSTIEGVLMGHSSCVRGDCQSDCMEGFKNEGDRCVQA
;
A
#
# COMPACT_ATOMS: atom_id res chain seq x y z
N MET A 1 5.37 23.77 38.09
CA MET A 1 4.20 23.99 37.23
C MET A 1 3.59 22.63 36.98
N ILE A 2 2.46 22.33 37.62
CA ILE A 2 1.86 20.99 37.67
C ILE A 2 0.60 21.06 36.81
N TYR A 3 0.57 20.34 35.69
CA TYR A 3 -0.57 20.31 34.79
C TYR A 3 -1.55 19.21 35.25
N PHE A 4 -2.79 19.60 35.52
CA PHE A 4 -3.90 18.69 35.83
C PHE A 4 -4.82 18.58 34.63
N HIS A 5 -5.15 17.37 34.21
CA HIS A 5 -6.13 17.09 33.16
C HIS A 5 -7.51 16.92 33.83
N PRO A 6 -8.56 17.67 33.43
CA PRO A 6 -9.92 17.44 33.91
C PRO A 6 -10.49 16.13 33.34
N ALA A 7 -11.39 15.48 34.08
CA ALA A 7 -12.00 14.19 33.71
C ALA A 7 -12.76 14.22 32.36
N ASP A 8 -13.15 15.42 31.91
CA ASP A 8 -13.84 15.63 30.62
C ASP A 8 -12.89 15.75 29.41
N ALA A 9 -11.57 15.61 29.60
CA ALA A 9 -10.62 15.43 28.50
C ALA A 9 -10.67 14.02 27.87
N THR A 10 -11.81 13.33 27.97
CA THR A 10 -12.07 12.09 27.25
C THR A 10 -12.39 12.45 25.81
N ALA A 11 -11.41 12.33 24.92
CA ALA A 11 -11.68 12.40 23.49
C ALA A 11 -12.70 11.30 23.14
N SER A 12 -13.91 11.71 22.75
CA SER A 12 -14.89 10.84 22.07
C SER A 12 -14.37 10.55 20.66
N GLY A 13 -13.23 9.86 20.57
CA GLY A 13 -12.68 9.35 19.34
C GLY A 13 -13.54 8.19 18.89
N LEU A 14 -14.57 8.47 18.09
CA LEU A 14 -15.23 7.50 17.23
C LEU A 14 -14.23 7.00 16.18
N SER A 15 -13.18 6.29 16.63
CA SER A 15 -12.46 5.34 15.81
C SER A 15 -13.38 4.16 15.62
N ARG A 16 -14.23 4.19 14.58
CA ARG A 16 -14.77 2.97 13.99
C ARG A 16 -13.60 2.22 13.34
N ARG A 17 -12.75 1.59 14.15
CA ARG A 17 -11.94 0.46 13.68
C ARG A 17 -12.92 -0.69 13.49
N GLU A 18 -13.58 -0.70 12.34
CA GLU A 18 -14.20 -1.92 11.85
C GLU A 18 -13.06 -2.88 11.55
N ASN A 19 -12.79 -3.76 12.51
CA ASN A 19 -12.00 -4.95 12.32
C ASN A 19 -12.77 -5.83 11.31
N ARG A 20 -12.63 -5.54 10.02
CA ARG A 20 -13.11 -6.41 8.95
C ARG A 20 -12.20 -7.64 8.97
N GLY A 21 -12.67 -8.66 9.67
CA GLY A 21 -12.02 -9.95 9.76
C GLY A 21 -11.74 -10.53 8.38
N LEU A 22 -10.49 -10.95 8.20
CA LEU A 22 -10.08 -12.25 7.68
C LEU A 22 -11.09 -12.91 6.71
N GLY A 23 -10.88 -12.78 5.41
CA GLY A 23 -11.58 -13.64 4.45
C GLY A 23 -11.68 -13.11 3.02
N GLY A 24 -10.56 -12.90 2.35
CA GLY A 24 -10.52 -12.66 0.91
C GLY A 24 -9.31 -13.35 0.31
N GLN A 25 -9.48 -14.59 -0.14
CA GLN A 25 -8.45 -15.35 -0.85
C GLN A 25 -8.27 -14.73 -2.24
N GLY A 26 -7.38 -13.74 -2.35
CA GLY A 26 -6.83 -13.29 -3.62
C GLY A 26 -5.91 -14.36 -4.23
N PRO A 27 -5.62 -14.30 -5.54
CA PRO A 27 -4.76 -15.26 -6.20
C PRO A 27 -3.43 -15.37 -5.46
N VAL A 28 -3.08 -16.60 -5.08
CA VAL A 28 -1.83 -16.92 -4.36
C VAL A 28 -0.67 -16.60 -5.30
N HIS A 29 -0.17 -15.36 -5.26
CA HIS A 29 1.17 -15.04 -5.73
C HIS A 29 2.10 -16.03 -5.04
N ALA A 30 2.82 -16.81 -5.85
CA ALA A 30 3.60 -17.96 -5.42
C ALA A 30 4.37 -17.61 -4.15
N GLY A 31 3.85 -18.09 -3.01
CA GLY A 31 4.31 -17.72 -1.70
C GLY A 31 5.79 -18.02 -1.58
N SER A 32 6.58 -16.97 -1.68
CA SER A 32 7.95 -16.96 -1.19
C SER A 32 7.89 -17.48 0.24
N PHE A 33 8.53 -18.62 0.53
CA PHE A 33 8.66 -19.22 1.89
C PHE A 33 9.07 -18.20 2.97
N TRP A 34 9.61 -17.07 2.53
CA TRP A 34 10.12 -15.94 3.28
C TRP A 34 9.05 -15.12 4.02
N CYS A 35 7.81 -15.04 3.51
CA CYS A 35 6.78 -14.19 4.08
C CYS A 35 5.55 -14.98 4.57
N PRO A 36 4.80 -14.43 5.55
CA PRO A 36 3.50 -14.97 5.94
C PRO A 36 2.54 -15.06 4.75
N ASN A 37 1.51 -15.91 4.89
CA ASN A 37 0.48 -16.04 3.86
C ASN A 37 -0.19 -14.69 3.57
N GLY A 38 -0.36 -14.38 2.28
CA GLY A 38 -0.98 -13.14 1.82
C GLY A 38 -0.03 -11.93 1.79
N MET A 39 1.27 -12.14 1.99
CA MET A 39 2.29 -11.11 1.83
C MET A 39 3.31 -11.52 0.76
N THR A 40 3.84 -10.51 0.08
CA THR A 40 4.87 -10.66 -0.94
C THR A 40 6.20 -10.19 -0.38
N ALA A 41 7.26 -10.97 -0.60
CA ALA A 41 8.62 -10.55 -0.24
C ALA A 41 9.10 -9.53 -1.28
N CYS A 42 9.09 -8.25 -0.95
CA CYS A 42 9.54 -7.17 -1.81
C CYS A 42 10.99 -6.82 -1.54
N GLN A 43 11.78 -6.67 -2.60
CA GLN A 43 13.16 -6.26 -2.47
C GLN A 43 13.25 -4.77 -2.06
N LEU A 44 14.20 -4.45 -1.19
CA LEU A 44 14.50 -3.06 -0.84
C LEU A 44 15.42 -2.42 -1.91
N GLU A 45 15.16 -1.15 -2.27
CA GLU A 45 15.94 -0.40 -3.27
C GLU A 45 17.45 -0.46 -3.02
N GLN A 46 17.85 -0.21 -1.78
CA GLN A 46 19.24 0.00 -1.41
C GLN A 46 20.00 -1.31 -1.15
N ASN A 47 19.30 -2.43 -0.98
CA ASN A 47 19.93 -3.69 -0.61
C ASN A 47 19.22 -4.89 -1.27
N PRO A 48 19.79 -5.45 -2.36
CA PRO A 48 19.20 -6.59 -3.05
C PRO A 48 19.26 -7.90 -2.24
N ALA A 49 20.02 -7.94 -1.14
CA ALA A 49 20.05 -9.08 -0.24
C ALA A 49 18.98 -9.00 0.86
N SER A 50 18.27 -7.87 0.98
CA SER A 50 17.21 -7.64 1.97
C SER A 50 15.84 -7.59 1.32
N TYR A 51 14.84 -7.96 2.10
CA TYR A 51 13.44 -7.91 1.72
C TYR A 51 12.56 -7.41 2.85
N GLU A 52 11.38 -6.94 2.49
CA GLU A 52 10.28 -6.65 3.39
C GLU A 52 9.03 -7.41 2.94
N CYS A 53 8.24 -7.89 3.89
CA CYS A 53 6.97 -8.54 3.58
C CYS A 53 5.87 -7.49 3.48
N ILE A 54 5.37 -7.27 2.28
CA ILE A 54 4.37 -6.23 1.98
C ILE A 54 3.09 -6.90 1.49
N ASP A 55 1.94 -6.41 1.96
CA ASP A 55 0.65 -6.74 1.37
C ASP A 55 0.38 -5.82 0.17
N THR A 56 0.76 -6.26 -1.02
CA THR A 56 0.64 -5.48 -2.27
C THR A 56 -0.81 -5.19 -2.67
N GLU A 57 -1.80 -5.78 -2.00
CA GLU A 57 -3.22 -5.52 -2.25
C GLU A 57 -3.75 -4.29 -1.51
N SER A 58 -3.04 -3.83 -0.48
CA SER A 58 -3.48 -2.74 0.40
C SER A 58 -2.41 -1.68 0.69
N ASP A 59 -1.15 -1.96 0.35
CA ASP A 59 -0.05 -1.03 0.54
C ASP A 59 -0.05 0.09 -0.53
N LEU A 60 0.14 1.33 -0.07
CA LEU A 60 0.12 2.51 -0.95
C LEU A 60 1.35 2.63 -1.84
N GLU A 61 2.52 2.19 -1.36
CA GLU A 61 3.82 2.42 -2.01
C GLU A 61 4.21 1.24 -2.91
N SER A 62 3.58 0.08 -2.71
CA SER A 62 3.74 -1.15 -3.48
C SER A 62 2.39 -1.75 -3.91
N CYS A 63 1.50 -0.91 -4.43
CA CYS A 63 0.17 -1.34 -4.85
C CYS A 63 0.26 -2.18 -6.13
N GLY A 64 -0.35 -3.37 -6.12
CA GLY A 64 -0.39 -4.30 -7.26
C GLY A 64 0.91 -5.08 -7.51
N GLY A 65 1.95 -4.85 -6.73
CA GLY A 65 3.23 -5.54 -6.84
C GLY A 65 4.35 -4.84 -6.06
N CYS A 66 5.54 -5.43 -6.04
CA CYS A 66 6.69 -4.80 -5.38
C CYS A 66 7.27 -3.69 -6.25
N LEU A 67 7.52 -2.51 -5.68
CA LEU A 67 8.06 -1.35 -6.40
C LEU A 67 9.43 -1.63 -7.05
N TYR A 68 10.29 -2.35 -6.34
CA TYR A 68 11.63 -2.74 -6.81
C TYR A 68 11.72 -4.21 -7.24
N GLY A 69 10.57 -4.86 -7.42
CA GLY A 69 10.45 -6.28 -7.75
C GLY A 69 10.49 -7.21 -6.53
N ASP A 70 10.11 -8.45 -6.78
CA ASP A 70 10.08 -9.50 -5.78
C ASP A 70 11.50 -9.90 -5.38
N TYR A 71 11.67 -10.22 -4.10
CA TYR A 71 12.93 -10.73 -3.58
C TYR A 71 13.25 -12.13 -4.11
N ASP A 72 14.37 -12.26 -4.84
CA ASP A 72 14.99 -13.54 -5.16
C ASP A 72 16.40 -13.60 -4.53
N PRO A 73 16.68 -14.52 -3.58
CA PRO A 73 18.01 -14.67 -3.00
C PRO A 73 19.08 -15.11 -4.01
N ARG A 74 18.69 -15.59 -5.20
CA ARG A 74 19.60 -15.91 -6.32
C ARG A 74 19.88 -14.70 -7.22
N GLY A 75 19.33 -13.53 -6.89
CA GLY A 75 19.53 -12.29 -7.63
C GLY A 75 18.94 -12.32 -9.04
N ARG A 76 17.95 -13.18 -9.32
CA ARG A 76 17.24 -13.17 -10.60
C ARG A 76 16.03 -12.27 -10.44
N THR A 77 15.98 -11.19 -11.20
CA THR A 77 14.78 -10.37 -11.28
C THR A 77 13.67 -11.21 -11.88
N ASN A 78 12.59 -11.44 -11.14
CA ASN A 78 11.44 -12.15 -11.69
C ASN A 78 10.70 -11.23 -12.66
N THR A 79 11.00 -11.36 -13.95
CA THR A 79 10.39 -10.53 -15.00
C THR A 79 8.92 -10.84 -15.24
N THR A 80 8.34 -11.85 -14.58
CA THR A 80 6.89 -12.11 -14.65
C THR A 80 6.11 -11.54 -13.47
N SER A 81 6.77 -10.93 -12.49
CA SER A 81 6.09 -10.27 -11.37
C SER A 81 5.56 -8.92 -11.82
N SER A 82 4.34 -8.58 -11.42
CA SER A 82 3.78 -7.24 -11.63
C SER A 82 4.62 -6.22 -10.87
N VAL A 83 5.00 -5.14 -11.53
CA VAL A 83 5.71 -4.02 -10.89
C VAL A 83 4.67 -3.20 -10.14
N GLY A 84 4.93 -2.97 -8.86
CA GLY A 84 4.08 -2.13 -8.02
C GLY A 84 4.04 -0.68 -8.45
N THR A 85 2.95 0.00 -8.12
CA THR A 85 2.83 1.45 -8.28
C THR A 85 2.69 2.11 -6.90
N ASP A 86 3.38 3.24 -6.72
CA ASP A 86 3.20 4.09 -5.55
C ASP A 86 2.03 5.06 -5.79
N CYS A 87 0.89 4.78 -5.17
CA CYS A 87 -0.31 5.60 -5.27
C CYS A 87 -0.20 6.91 -4.48
N SER A 88 0.80 7.07 -3.59
CA SER A 88 0.95 8.27 -2.76
C SER A 88 1.54 9.45 -3.53
N THR A 89 2.23 9.17 -4.65
CA THR A 89 2.93 10.16 -5.47
C THR A 89 2.20 10.50 -6.78
N ILE A 90 0.94 10.09 -6.94
CA ILE A 90 0.14 10.42 -8.13
C ILE A 90 -0.13 11.92 -8.18
N GLU A 91 0.39 12.57 -9.23
CA GLU A 91 0.15 13.99 -9.49
C GLU A 91 -1.34 14.26 -9.73
N GLY A 92 -1.84 15.38 -9.22
CA GLY A 92 -3.24 15.76 -9.42
C GLY A 92 -4.20 15.16 -8.40
N VAL A 93 -3.74 14.34 -7.46
CA VAL A 93 -4.56 13.76 -6.37
C VAL A 93 -4.55 14.67 -5.14
N LEU A 94 -5.70 14.81 -4.47
CA LEU A 94 -5.79 15.54 -3.21
C LEU A 94 -4.94 14.84 -2.12
N MET A 95 -4.23 15.60 -1.27
CA MET A 95 -3.41 15.01 -0.21
C MET A 95 -4.23 14.08 0.70
N GLY A 96 -3.83 12.81 0.80
CA GLY A 96 -4.55 11.80 1.59
C GLY A 96 -5.77 11.19 0.91
N HIS A 97 -5.97 11.43 -0.39
CA HIS A 97 -7.06 10.88 -1.19
C HIS A 97 -6.58 9.85 -2.23
N SER A 98 -5.49 9.14 -1.95
CA SER A 98 -5.14 7.91 -2.67
C SER A 98 -5.27 6.71 -1.75
N SER A 99 -5.62 5.56 -2.32
CA SER A 99 -5.83 4.30 -1.62
C SER A 99 -5.48 3.14 -2.55
N CYS A 100 -4.77 2.13 -2.03
CA CYS A 100 -4.60 0.87 -2.74
C CYS A 100 -5.78 -0.05 -2.38
N VAL A 101 -6.50 -0.52 -3.39
CA VAL A 101 -7.66 -1.38 -3.20
C VAL A 101 -7.57 -2.57 -4.13
N ARG A 102 -7.17 -3.73 -3.58
CA ARG A 102 -7.01 -4.99 -4.33
C ARG A 102 -5.97 -4.88 -5.45
N GLY A 103 -4.87 -4.19 -5.15
CA GLY A 103 -3.76 -3.99 -6.09
C GLY A 103 -3.99 -2.89 -7.14
N ASP A 104 -5.13 -2.19 -7.11
CA ASP A 104 -5.42 -1.05 -7.98
C ASP A 104 -5.35 0.27 -7.20
N CYS A 105 -4.76 1.31 -7.81
CA CYS A 105 -4.70 2.64 -7.21
C CYS A 105 -6.03 3.37 -7.42
N GLN A 106 -6.79 3.55 -6.34
CA GLN A 106 -7.98 4.38 -6.33
C GLN A 106 -7.65 5.77 -5.77
N SER A 107 -7.93 6.82 -6.55
CA SER A 107 -7.64 8.19 -6.12
C SER A 107 -8.76 9.18 -6.47
N ASP A 108 -8.91 10.20 -5.62
CA ASP A 108 -9.76 11.35 -5.91
C ASP A 108 -8.91 12.52 -6.43
N CYS A 109 -9.11 12.87 -7.70
CA CYS A 109 -8.43 14.00 -8.31
C CYS A 109 -8.89 15.34 -7.74
N MET A 110 -7.95 16.29 -7.73
CA MET A 110 -8.21 17.70 -7.48
C MET A 110 -9.16 18.29 -8.53
N GLU A 111 -9.79 19.43 -8.19
CA GLU A 111 -10.59 20.19 -9.14
C GLU A 111 -9.75 20.60 -10.35
N GLY A 112 -10.27 20.39 -11.55
CA GLY A 112 -9.53 20.60 -12.80
C GLY A 112 -8.71 19.40 -13.27
N PHE A 113 -8.77 18.27 -12.58
CA PHE A 113 -8.22 16.99 -13.02
C PHE A 113 -9.34 15.93 -13.15
N LYS A 114 -9.13 14.93 -14.01
CA LYS A 114 -10.02 13.79 -14.25
C LYS A 114 -9.25 12.49 -14.07
N ASN A 115 -9.93 11.47 -13.55
CA ASN A 115 -9.37 10.13 -13.43
C ASN A 115 -9.27 9.46 -14.81
N GLU A 116 -8.07 9.06 -15.18
CA GLU A 116 -7.75 8.25 -16.36
C GLU A 116 -6.92 7.04 -15.93
N GLY A 117 -7.60 5.92 -15.64
CA GLY A 117 -6.97 4.75 -15.03
C GLY A 117 -6.49 5.06 -13.61
N ASP A 118 -5.23 4.76 -13.32
CA ASP A 118 -4.58 5.01 -12.02
C ASP A 118 -3.99 6.44 -11.90
N ARG A 119 -4.32 7.35 -12.81
CA ARG A 119 -3.73 8.69 -12.87
C ARG A 119 -4.79 9.78 -12.92
N CYS A 120 -4.43 10.94 -12.39
CA CYS A 120 -5.18 12.17 -12.59
C CYS A 120 -4.55 12.98 -13.72
N VAL A 121 -5.35 13.29 -14.75
CA VAL A 121 -4.93 14.12 -15.90
C VAL A 121 -5.70 15.43 -15.89
N GLN A 122 -5.06 16.53 -16.31
CA GLN A 122 -5.72 17.84 -16.35
C GLN A 122 -6.89 17.84 -17.35
N ALA A 123 -8.03 18.37 -16.92
CA ALA A 123 -9.35 18.20 -17.52
C ALA A 123 -9.72 19.15 -18.66
#